data_AF-A0A0G1JV46-F1
#
_entry.id   AF-A0A0G1JV46-F1
#
_cell.length_a   1.000
_cell.length_b   1.000
_cell.length_c   1.000
_cell.angle_alpha   90.00
_cell.angle_beta   90.00
_cell.angle_gamma   90.00
#
_symmetry.space_group_name_H-M   'P 1'
#
loop_
_entity.id
_entity.type
_entity.pdbx_description
1 polymer ?
#
loop_
_entity_poly.entity_id
_entity_poly.type
_entity_poly.pdbx_seq_one_letter_code
_entity_poly.pdbx_strand_id
1 'polypeptide(L)'
;MITEEQLAVSLKIADIIGQGKIGVYVKYKPTEEDDAPTYERFIRPPGSRSIVISPESKILLTSEYRHEDKKWDIRLPGGKVCDKIEDYIKTLN
;
A
#
# COMPACT_ATOMS: atom_id res chain seq x y z
N MET A 1 1.03 8.55 -16.39
CA MET A 1 1.96 8.04 -15.38
C MET A 1 2.17 9.18 -14.40
N ILE A 2 1.69 9.07 -13.17
CA ILE A 2 1.77 10.15 -12.17
C ILE A 2 3.22 10.17 -11.66
N THR A 3 3.88 11.32 -11.64
CA THR A 3 5.27 11.43 -11.19
C THR A 3 5.38 11.25 -9.67
N GLU A 4 6.53 10.86 -9.15
CA GLU A 4 6.76 10.72 -7.70
C GLU A 4 6.52 12.04 -6.95
N GLU A 5 6.79 13.17 -7.60
CA GLU A 5 6.47 14.52 -7.10
C GLU A 5 4.97 14.75 -6.96
N GLN A 6 4.17 14.37 -7.97
CA GLN A 6 2.70 14.45 -7.90
C GLN A 6 2.15 13.51 -6.82
N LEU A 7 2.81 12.36 -6.58
CA LEU A 7 2.44 11.43 -5.51
C LEU A 7 2.68 12.03 -4.12
N ALA A 8 3.82 12.69 -3.92
CA ALA A 8 4.19 13.35 -2.66
C ALA A 8 3.32 14.57 -2.36
N VAL A 9 2.95 15.35 -3.39
CA VAL A 9 2.00 16.48 -3.27
C VAL A 9 0.59 15.97 -2.94
N SER A 10 0.13 14.91 -3.59
CA SER A 10 -1.20 14.33 -3.35
C SER A 10 -1.43 13.84 -1.92
N LEU A 11 -0.37 13.44 -1.22
CA LEU A 11 -0.43 12.94 0.16
C LEU A 11 -0.55 14.06 1.20
N LYS A 12 0.04 15.23 0.94
CA LYS A 12 0.00 16.37 1.86
C LYS A 12 -1.37 17.07 1.92
N ILE A 13 -2.23 16.84 0.92
CA ILE A 13 -3.52 17.53 0.74
C ILE A 13 -4.70 16.54 0.84
N ALA A 14 -4.44 15.28 1.22
CA ALA A 14 -5.47 14.25 1.23
C ALA A 14 -6.28 14.25 2.53
N ASP A 15 -7.61 14.36 2.42
CA ASP A 15 -8.53 14.19 3.53
C ASP A 15 -8.70 12.69 3.82
N ILE A 16 -8.38 12.26 5.06
CA ILE A 16 -8.68 10.88 5.49
C ILE A 16 -10.20 10.77 5.71
N ILE A 17 -10.86 9.97 4.87
CA ILE A 17 -12.31 9.75 4.92
C ILE A 17 -12.68 8.42 5.60
N GLY A 18 -11.71 7.55 5.85
CA GLY A 18 -11.91 6.31 6.59
C GLY A 18 -10.61 5.62 6.96
N GLN A 19 -10.58 4.94 8.11
CA GLN A 19 -9.40 4.25 8.62
C GLN A 19 -9.75 2.83 9.06
N GLY A 20 -9.02 1.86 8.53
CA GLY A 20 -9.01 0.48 8.99
C GLY A 20 -7.69 0.13 9.67
N LYS A 21 -7.54 -1.13 10.10
CA LYS A 21 -6.32 -1.58 10.78
C LYS A 21 -5.07 -1.61 9.90
N ILE A 22 -5.25 -1.81 8.59
CA ILE A 22 -4.16 -2.11 7.63
C ILE A 22 -3.97 -1.03 6.56
N GLY A 23 -4.74 0.06 6.64
CA GLY A 23 -4.80 1.09 5.62
C GLY A 23 -5.85 2.17 5.88
N VAL A 24 -5.79 3.24 5.10
CA VAL A 24 -6.72 4.38 5.12
C VAL A 24 -7.28 4.66 3.74
N TYR A 25 -8.52 5.12 3.70
CA TYR A 25 -9.11 5.75 2.53
C TYR A 25 -8.89 7.25 2.61
N VAL A 26 -8.34 7.80 1.53
CA VAL A 26 -8.12 9.23 1.40
C VAL A 26 -8.81 9.77 0.17
N LYS A 27 -9.29 11.00 0.28
CA LYS A 27 -9.84 11.80 -0.81
C LYS A 27 -8.81 12.87 -1.18
N TYR A 28 -8.47 13.00 -2.46
CA TYR A 28 -7.48 13.96 -2.91
C TYR A 28 -7.79 14.52 -4.30
N LYS A 29 -7.31 15.74 -4.57
CA LYS A 29 -7.23 16.31 -5.91
C LYS A 29 -5.79 16.18 -6.44
N PRO A 30 -5.58 15.79 -7.70
CA PRO A 30 -4.24 15.65 -8.26
C PRO A 30 -3.60 17.00 -8.62
N THR A 31 -4.42 18.06 -8.73
CA THR A 31 -4.01 19.44 -9.02
C THR A 31 -4.87 20.42 -8.20
N GLU A 32 -4.38 21.64 -8.01
CA GLU A 32 -5.08 22.75 -7.31
C GLU A 32 -6.13 23.46 -8.18
N GLU A 33 -6.36 22.99 -9.41
CA GLU A 33 -7.37 23.57 -10.29
C GLU A 33 -8.78 23.33 -9.72
N ASP A 34 -9.65 24.35 -9.80
CA ASP A 34 -11.00 24.28 -9.22
C ASP A 34 -11.82 23.13 -9.83
N ASP A 35 -11.70 22.95 -11.15
CA ASP A 35 -12.38 21.91 -11.92
C ASP A 35 -11.68 20.54 -11.88
N ALA A 36 -10.60 20.40 -11.11
CA ALA A 36 -9.88 19.13 -11.01
C ALA A 36 -10.78 18.04 -10.40
N PRO A 37 -10.85 16.84 -11.04
CA PRO A 37 -11.62 15.73 -10.50
C PRO A 37 -11.06 15.29 -9.16
N THR A 38 -11.97 14.91 -8.27
CA THR A 38 -11.60 14.34 -6.98
C THR A 38 -11.50 12.82 -7.06
N TYR A 39 -10.46 12.26 -6.45
CA TYR A 39 -10.21 10.83 -6.42
C TYR A 39 -10.23 10.29 -5.00
N GLU A 40 -10.58 9.01 -4.89
CA GLU A 40 -10.42 8.24 -3.68
C GLU A 40 -9.30 7.21 -3.86
N ARG A 41 -8.50 7.01 -2.81
CA ARG A 41 -7.41 6.04 -2.81
C ARG A 41 -7.35 5.31 -1.48
N PHE A 42 -7.18 3.99 -1.56
CA PHE A 42 -6.80 3.19 -0.40
C PHE A 42 -5.27 3.12 -0.29
N ILE A 43 -4.75 3.60 0.84
CA ILE A 43 -3.31 3.67 1.13
C ILE A 43 -2.99 2.66 2.23
N ARG A 44 -1.89 1.91 2.05
CA ARG A 44 -1.39 0.92 3.01
C ARG A 44 0.11 1.08 3.20
N PRO A 45 0.66 0.67 4.35
CA PRO A 45 2.11 0.68 4.56
C PRO A 45 2.82 -0.18 3.50
N PRO A 46 4.06 0.16 3.14
CA PRO A 46 4.87 -0.67 2.26
C PRO A 46 5.08 -2.06 2.87
N GLY A 47 5.44 -3.01 2.01
CA GLY A 47 5.78 -4.36 2.41
C GLY A 47 7.04 -4.84 1.74
N SER A 48 7.71 -5.79 2.37
CA SER A 48 8.85 -6.50 1.79
C SER A 48 8.38 -7.78 1.11
N ARG A 49 9.16 -8.24 0.13
CA ARG A 49 9.09 -9.59 -0.40
C ARG A 49 10.51 -10.14 -0.49
N SER A 50 10.69 -11.34 0.00
CA SER A 50 11.99 -12.01 0.03
C SER A 50 12.04 -13.07 -1.06
N ILE A 51 13.08 -13.02 -1.88
CA ILE A 51 13.44 -14.12 -2.79
C ILE A 51 14.52 -14.91 -2.07
N VAL A 52 14.15 -16.06 -1.53
CA VAL A 52 15.09 -16.95 -0.84
C VAL A 52 15.42 -18.10 -1.76
N ILE A 53 16.71 -18.22 -2.11
CA ILE A 53 17.21 -19.26 -2.99
C ILE A 53 17.89 -20.35 -2.14
N SER A 54 17.48 -21.60 -2.30
CA SER A 54 18.10 -22.74 -1.61
C SER A 54 19.45 -23.12 -2.23
N PRO A 55 20.31 -23.88 -1.52
CA PRO A 55 21.56 -24.41 -2.08
C PRO A 55 21.37 -25.19 -3.39
N GLU A 56 20.22 -25.84 -3.56
CA GLU A 56 19.82 -26.57 -4.77
C GLU A 56 19.19 -25.67 -5.85
N SER A 57 19.36 -24.35 -5.74
CA SER A 57 18.82 -23.35 -6.70
C SER A 57 17.30 -23.33 -6.83
N LYS A 58 16.57 -23.62 -5.74
CA LYS A 58 15.09 -23.51 -5.69
C LYS A 58 14.65 -22.23 -5.00
N ILE A 59 13.47 -21.71 -5.34
CA ILE A 59 12.89 -20.51 -4.69
C ILE A 59 11.87 -20.94 -3.62
N LEU A 60 12.00 -20.39 -2.40
CA LEU A 60 11.01 -20.57 -1.34
C LEU A 60 9.74 -19.79 -1.65
N LEU A 61 8.59 -20.47 -1.57
CA LEU A 61 7.26 -19.88 -1.73
C LEU A 61 6.38 -20.25 -0.52
N THR A 62 5.43 -19.37 -0.18
CA THR A 62 4.39 -19.60 0.82
C THR A 62 3.06 -19.91 0.14
N SER A 63 2.26 -20.78 0.76
CA SER A 63 0.85 -20.99 0.39
C SER A 63 -0.01 -20.27 1.41
N GLU A 64 -0.72 -19.23 0.98
CA GLU A 64 -1.47 -18.33 1.86
C GLU A 64 -2.95 -18.30 1.47
N TYR A 65 -3.84 -18.45 2.46
CA TYR A 65 -5.27 -18.29 2.24
C TYR A 65 -5.64 -16.80 2.19
N ARG A 66 -6.31 -16.39 1.11
CA ARG A 66 -6.76 -15.02 0.88
C ARG A 66 -8.26 -14.91 1.17
N HIS A 67 -8.62 -14.14 2.20
CA HIS A 67 -10.02 -13.94 2.57
C HIS A 67 -10.82 -13.20 1.49
N GLU A 68 -10.17 -12.32 0.73
CA GLU A 68 -10.84 -11.51 -0.30
C GLU A 68 -11.40 -12.39 -1.44
N ASP A 69 -10.63 -13.40 -1.87
CA ASP A 69 -10.98 -14.26 -3.00
C ASP A 69 -11.36 -15.69 -2.58
N LYS A 70 -11.30 -15.99 -1.27
CA LYS A 70 -11.55 -17.30 -0.64
C LYS A 70 -10.72 -18.44 -1.24
N LYS A 71 -9.49 -18.17 -1.63
CA LYS A 71 -8.59 -19.11 -2.33
C LYS A 71 -7.20 -19.13 -1.71
N TRP A 72 -6.49 -20.22 -1.94
CA TRP A 72 -5.06 -20.34 -1.65
C TRP A 72 -4.25 -19.75 -2.80
N ASP A 73 -3.27 -18.92 -2.47
CA ASP A 73 -2.35 -18.29 -3.41
C ASP A 73 -0.90 -18.69 -3.07
N ILE A 74 -0.08 -18.90 -4.09
CA ILE A 74 1.34 -19.24 -3.93
C ILE A 74 2.15 -17.97 -4.19
N ARG A 75 2.88 -17.51 -3.17
CA ARG A 75 3.53 -16.19 -3.20
C ARG A 75 4.94 -16.23 -2.64
N LEU A 76 5.70 -15.17 -2.92
CA LEU A 76 6.95 -14.92 -2.23
C LEU A 76 6.67 -14.59 -0.76
N PRO A 77 7.48 -15.12 0.19
CA PRO A 77 7.41 -14.72 1.58
C PRO A 77 7.54 -13.21 1.72
N GLY A 78 6.74 -12.61 2.58
CA GLY A 78 6.76 -11.17 2.77
C GLY A 78 5.91 -10.72 3.94
N GLY A 79 5.95 -9.42 4.21
CA GLY A 79 5.24 -8.84 5.34
C GLY A 79 5.14 -7.33 5.19
N LYS A 80 4.34 -6.71 6.08
CA LYS A 80 4.31 -5.25 6.21
C LYS A 80 5.52 -4.79 7.01
N VAL A 81 6.06 -3.64 6.63
CA VAL A 81 7.21 -3.03 7.33
C VAL A 81 6.75 -2.32 8.61
N CYS A 82 5.50 -1.85 8.64
CA CYS A 82 4.89 -1.21 9.80
C CYS A 82 3.82 -2.12 10.40
N ASP A 83 3.81 -2.25 11.73
CA ASP A 83 2.81 -3.03 12.47
C ASP A 83 1.47 -2.27 12.59
N LYS A 84 1.55 -0.94 12.66
CA LYS A 84 0.41 -0.04 12.86
C LYS A 84 0.29 0.95 11.70
N ILE A 85 -0.93 1.21 11.26
CA ILE A 85 -1.19 2.17 10.17
C ILE A 85 -0.82 3.59 10.61
N GLU A 86 -0.99 3.92 11.88
CA GLU A 86 -0.70 5.23 12.45
C GLU A 86 0.79 5.58 12.32
N ASP A 87 1.67 4.60 12.50
CA ASP A 87 3.10 4.80 12.38
C ASP A 87 3.51 5.06 10.93
N TYR A 88 2.81 4.43 9.97
CA TYR A 88 3.02 4.75 8.56
C TYR A 88 2.48 6.14 8.21
N ILE A 89 1.29 6.53 8.69
CA ILE A 89 0.71 7.85 8.43
C ILE A 89 1.64 8.97 8.91
N LYS A 90 2.29 8.80 10.07
CA LYS A 90 3.29 9.77 10.57
C LYS A 90 4.47 9.98 9.62
N THR A 91 4.81 9.00 8.78
CA THR A 91 5.88 9.13 7.78
C THR A 91 5.46 9.85 6.51
N LEU A 92 4.16 10.07 6.30
CA LEU A 92 3.61 10.74 5.12
C LEU A 92 3.48 12.26 5.32
N ASN A 93 3.58 12.74 6.56
CA ASN A 93 3.53 14.14 6.96
C ASN A 93 4.94 14.68 7.21
#